data_AF-A0AA86TG49-F1
#
_entry.id   AF-A0AA86TG49-F1
#
_cell.length_a   1.000
_cell.length_b   1.000
_cell.length_c   1.000
_cell.angle_alpha   90.00
_cell.angle_beta   90.00
_cell.angle_gamma   90.00
#
_symmetry.space_group_name_H-M   'P 1'
#
loop_
_entity.id
_entity.type
_entity.pdbx_description
1 polymer ?
#
loop_
_entity_poly.entity_id
_entity_poly.type
_entity_poly.pdbx_seq_one_letter_code
_entity_poly.pdbx_strand_id
1 'polypeptide(L)'
;MAEAMSFVLRNSSDEQLERGVRRVIDDAVKKPSLCIESGVKALLFNIMKGYTSRFHSKAERVLQLLTSEAIYPVGDKANQGFSLIYGTVVSFIVAY
;
A
#
# COMPACT_ATOMS: atom_id res chain seq x y z
N MET A 1 13.94 0.04 -6.83
CA MET A 1 13.46 1.23 -6.08
C MET A 1 12.42 0.88 -5.02
N ALA A 2 11.32 0.21 -5.36
CA ALA A 2 10.27 -0.16 -4.40
C ALA A 2 10.80 -0.95 -3.18
N GLU A 3 11.69 -1.92 -3.39
CA GLU A 3 12.34 -2.67 -2.30
C GLU A 3 13.13 -1.75 -1.34
N ALA A 4 13.99 -0.88 -1.86
CA ALA A 4 14.77 0.05 -1.03
C ALA A 4 13.85 1.00 -0.23
N MET A 5 12.82 1.55 -0.86
CA MET A 5 11.84 2.41 -0.19
C MET A 5 11.04 1.65 0.87
N SER A 6 10.68 0.39 0.58
CA SER A 6 10.00 -0.46 1.56
C SER A 6 10.87 -0.75 2.78
N PHE A 7 12.20 -0.83 2.62
CA PHE A 7 13.12 -0.99 3.74
C PHE A 7 13.11 0.24 4.64
N VAL A 8 13.14 1.45 4.06
CA VAL A 8 13.04 2.70 4.83
C VAL A 8 11.72 2.77 5.60
N LEU A 9 10.59 2.50 4.95
CA LEU A 9 9.27 2.54 5.58
C LEU A 9 9.10 1.47 6.67
N ARG A 10 9.61 0.26 6.47
CA ARG A 10 9.56 -0.81 7.47
C ARG A 10 10.35 -0.50 8.74
N ASN A 11 11.44 0.26 8.62
CA ASN A 11 12.29 0.66 9.74
C ASN A 11 11.82 1.95 10.44
N SER A 12 10.77 2.61 9.94
CA SER A 12 10.20 3.79 10.56
C SER A 12 9.16 3.45 11.65
N SER A 13 8.79 4.42 12.49
CA SER A 13 7.69 4.23 13.45
C SER A 13 6.37 3.98 12.74
N ASP A 14 5.40 3.35 13.41
CA ASP A 14 4.10 3.02 12.79
C ASP A 14 3.38 4.26 12.23
N GLU A 15 3.46 5.39 12.95
CA GLU A 15 2.90 6.66 12.52
C GLU A 15 3.52 7.17 11.21
N GLN A 16 4.85 7.04 11.06
CA GLN A 16 5.55 7.46 9.84
C GLN A 16 5.30 6.50 8.69
N LEU A 17 5.21 5.20 8.97
CA LEU A 17 4.82 4.19 8.00
C LEU A 17 3.43 4.50 7.44
N GLU A 18 2.44 4.71 8.30
CA GLU A 18 1.08 5.04 7.85
C GLU A 18 1.03 6.33 7.05
N ARG A 19 1.69 7.39 7.54
CA ARG A 19 1.75 8.67 6.85
C ARG A 19 2.40 8.54 5.48
N GLY A 20 3.47 7.75 5.37
CA GLY A 20 4.15 7.44 4.13
C GLY A 20 3.24 6.70 3.15
N VAL A 21 2.54 5.66 3.62
CA VAL A 21 1.60 4.89 2.81
C VAL A 21 0.45 5.76 2.32
N ARG A 22 -0.19 6.56 3.19
CA ARG A 22 -1.26 7.49 2.79
C ARG A 22 -0.78 8.45 1.70
N ARG A 23 0.39 9.05 1.87
CA ARG A 23 0.94 10.00 0.90
C ARG A 23 1.16 9.37 -0.48
N VAL A 24 1.68 8.16 -0.52
CA VAL A 24 1.91 7.44 -1.79
C VAL A 24 0.59 7.11 -2.49
N ILE A 25 -0.44 6.70 -1.73
CA ILE A 25 -1.78 6.44 -2.27
C ILE A 25 -2.41 7.74 -2.78
N ASP A 26 -2.36 8.82 -2.00
CA ASP A 26 -2.87 10.14 -2.39
C ASP A 26 -2.21 10.64 -3.68
N ASP A 27 -0.89 10.50 -3.80
CA ASP A 27 -0.16 10.90 -5.00
C ASP A 27 -0.55 10.05 -6.21
N ALA A 28 -0.80 8.74 -6.02
CA ALA A 28 -1.30 7.85 -7.06
C ALA A 28 -2.74 8.19 -7.50
N VAL A 29 -3.60 8.57 -6.57
CA VAL A 29 -4.98 9.01 -6.88
C VAL A 29 -5.00 10.38 -7.56
N LYS A 30 -4.09 11.28 -7.19
CA LYS A 30 -3.99 12.61 -7.81
C LYS A 30 -3.48 12.55 -9.25
N LYS A 31 -2.54 11.65 -9.54
CA LYS A 31 -1.91 11.49 -10.87
C LYS A 31 -1.90 10.02 -11.28
N PRO A 32 -3.06 9.46 -11.64
CA PRO A 32 -3.18 8.07 -12.00
C PRO A 32 -2.38 7.77 -13.27
N SER A 33 -1.53 6.74 -13.22
CA SER A 33 -0.87 6.15 -14.39
C SER A 33 -0.50 4.71 -14.10
N LEU A 34 -0.39 3.88 -15.14
CA LEU A 34 -0.01 2.47 -15.00
C LEU A 34 1.34 2.29 -14.30
N CYS A 35 2.30 3.19 -14.57
CA CYS A 35 3.62 3.16 -13.95
C CYS A 35 3.53 3.46 -12.44
N ILE A 36 2.76 4.47 -12.05
CA ILE A 36 2.58 4.84 -10.64
C ILE A 36 1.83 3.72 -9.91
N GLU A 37 0.73 3.22 -10.47
CA GLU A 37 -0.04 2.11 -9.89
C GLU A 37 0.84 0.86 -9.68
N SER A 38 1.59 0.45 -10.69
CA SER A 38 2.51 -0.68 -10.58
C SER A 38 3.60 -0.44 -9.51
N GLY A 39 4.13 0.78 -9.44
CA GLY A 39 5.12 1.17 -8.44
C GLY A 39 4.57 1.13 -7.01
N VAL A 40 3.35 1.63 -6.80
CA VAL A 40 2.68 1.60 -5.49
C VAL A 40 2.36 0.17 -5.08
N LYS A 41 1.81 -0.66 -5.99
CA LYS A 41 1.56 -2.08 -5.72
C LYS A 41 2.84 -2.81 -5.31
N ALA A 42 3.93 -2.61 -6.06
CA ALA A 42 5.22 -3.20 -5.72
C ALA A 42 5.77 -2.71 -4.38
N LEU A 43 5.59 -1.43 -4.04
CA LEU A 43 6.02 -0.88 -2.76
C LEU A 43 5.24 -1.49 -1.60
N LEU A 44 3.91 -1.48 -1.67
CA LEU A 44 3.03 -2.05 -0.64
C LEU A 44 3.30 -3.54 -0.46
N PHE A 45 3.46 -4.28 -1.56
CA PHE A 45 3.83 -5.68 -1.53
C PHE A 45 5.14 -5.89 -0.77
N ASN A 46 6.18 -5.12 -1.07
CA ASN A 46 7.47 -5.25 -0.41
C ASN A 46 7.47 -4.81 1.06
N ILE A 47 6.63 -3.85 1.46
CA ILE A 47 6.46 -3.46 2.87
C ILE A 47 5.86 -4.63 3.66
N MET A 48 4.85 -5.27 3.10
CA MET A 48 4.11 -6.33 3.77
C MET A 48 4.80 -7.70 3.67
N LYS A 49 5.65 -7.91 2.65
CA LYS A 49 6.43 -9.14 2.46
C LYS A 49 7.49 -9.31 3.54
N GLY A 50 7.44 -10.45 4.24
CA GLY A 50 8.48 -10.89 5.16
C GLY A 50 9.66 -11.56 4.45
N TYR A 51 10.66 -11.96 5.23
CA TYR A 51 11.88 -12.64 4.71
C TYR A 51 11.60 -14.05 4.20
N THR A 52 10.50 -14.66 4.64
CA THR A 52 10.03 -16.01 4.23
C THR A 52 8.66 -15.89 3.56
N SER A 53 8.00 -17.01 3.28
CA SER A 53 6.56 -17.09 2.95
C SER A 53 5.66 -16.74 4.15
N ARG A 54 6.06 -15.71 4.92
CA ARG A 54 5.28 -15.08 5.98
C ARG A 54 5.19 -13.57 5.79
N PHE A 55 4.19 -12.97 6.43
CA PHE A 55 4.04 -11.54 6.49
C PHE A 55 5.07 -10.87 7.40
N HIS A 56 5.44 -9.63 7.07
CA HIS A 56 6.19 -8.76 7.95
C HIS A 56 5.33 -8.33 9.15
N SER A 57 5.94 -8.02 10.30
CA SER A 57 5.21 -7.52 11.48
C SER A 57 4.42 -6.23 11.23
N LYS A 58 4.79 -5.48 10.18
CA LYS A 58 4.11 -4.25 9.75
C LYS A 58 2.94 -4.50 8.79
N ALA A 59 2.79 -5.72 8.28
CA ALA A 59 1.81 -6.03 7.24
C ALA A 59 0.37 -5.83 7.73
N GLU A 60 0.07 -6.31 8.94
CA GLU A 60 -1.26 -6.13 9.54
C GLU A 60 -1.64 -4.65 9.60
N ARG A 61 -0.71 -3.80 10.04
CA ARG A 61 -0.96 -2.36 10.16
C ARG A 61 -1.24 -1.71 8.80
N VAL A 62 -0.48 -2.09 7.77
CA VAL A 62 -0.70 -1.61 6.40
C VAL A 62 -2.05 -2.10 5.87
N LEU A 63 -2.42 -3.36 6.11
CA LEU A 63 -3.72 -3.89 5.71
C LEU A 63 -4.88 -3.18 6.42
N GLN A 64 -4.76 -2.92 7.72
CA GLN A 64 -5.74 -2.14 8.48
C GLN A 64 -5.89 -0.72 7.91
N LEU A 65 -4.78 -0.06 7.58
CA LEU A 65 -4.80 1.26 6.95
C LEU A 65 -5.51 1.21 5.59
N LEU A 66 -5.10 0.30 4.72
CA LEU A 66 -5.69 0.16 3.38
C LEU A 66 -7.21 -0.13 3.45
N THR A 67 -7.61 -1.00 4.37
CA THR A 67 -9.02 -1.39 4.54
C THR A 67 -9.86 -0.27 5.15
N SER A 68 -9.32 0.48 6.13
CA SER A 68 -10.02 1.63 6.72
C SER A 68 -10.21 2.79 5.74
N GLU A 69 -9.20 3.10 4.92
CA GLU A 69 -9.31 4.12 3.86
C GLU A 69 -10.24 3.66 2.73
N ALA A 70 -10.25 2.37 2.38
CA ALA A 70 -11.22 1.80 1.46
C ALA A 70 -12.65 1.74 2.02
N ILE A 71 -12.89 2.02 3.30
CA ILE A 71 -14.26 2.14 3.84
C ILE A 71 -14.74 3.60 3.77
N TYR A 72 -13.86 4.57 3.56
CA TYR A 72 -14.17 5.99 3.54
C TYR A 72 -14.14 6.56 2.11
N PRO A 73 -15.27 6.63 1.38
CA PRO A 73 -15.27 7.17 0.03
C PRO A 73 -15.22 8.70 0.08
N VAL A 74 -14.05 9.28 -0.21
CA VAL A 74 -13.94 10.73 -0.45
C VAL A 74 -14.07 11.02 -1.95
N GLY A 75 -15.32 11.21 -2.39
CA GLY A 75 -15.69 11.82 -3.67
C GLY A 75 -15.42 11.02 -4.94
N ASP A 76 -15.73 11.60 -6.10
CA ASP A 76 -15.75 10.97 -7.44
C ASP A 76 -14.40 10.38 -7.92
N LYS A 77 -13.29 10.74 -7.25
CA LYS A 77 -11.95 10.16 -7.46
C LYS A 77 -11.69 8.89 -6.65
N ALA A 78 -12.62 8.51 -5.76
CA ALA A 78 -12.53 7.33 -4.92
C ALA A 78 -12.43 6.04 -5.75
N ASN A 79 -13.17 5.91 -6.85
CA ASN A 79 -13.21 4.67 -7.65
C ASN A 79 -11.82 4.18 -8.12
N GLN A 80 -10.88 5.09 -8.41
CA GLN A 80 -9.51 4.72 -8.80
C GLN A 80 -8.65 4.30 -7.60
N GLY A 81 -8.77 4.99 -6.47
CA GLY A 81 -8.10 4.61 -5.22
C GLY A 81 -8.58 3.25 -4.71
N PHE A 82 -9.89 2.99 -4.80
CA PHE A 82 -10.50 1.71 -4.48
C PHE A 82 -9.96 0.57 -5.35
N SER A 83 -9.84 0.77 -6.67
CA SER A 83 -9.28 -0.24 -7.58
C SER A 83 -7.82 -0.57 -7.25
N LEU A 84 -7.01 0.45 -6.92
CA LEU A 84 -5.62 0.28 -6.51
C LEU A 84 -5.52 -0.51 -5.19
N ILE A 85 -6.30 -0.13 -4.18
CA ILE A 85 -6.30 -0.75 -2.86
C ILE A 85 -6.81 -2.20 -2.96
N TYR A 86 -7.95 -2.40 -3.62
CA TYR A 86 -8.53 -3.73 -3.83
C TYR A 86 -7.57 -4.64 -4.59
N GLY A 87 -6.99 -4.16 -5.69
CA GLY A 87 -5.98 -4.90 -6.45
C GLY A 87 -4.77 -5.25 -5.60
N THR A 88 -4.31 -4.34 -4.73
CA THR A 88 -3.19 -4.63 -3.82
C THR A 88 -3.56 -5.71 -2.81
N VAL A 89 -4.72 -5.59 -2.14
CA VAL A 89 -5.18 -6.57 -1.12
C VAL A 89 -5.40 -7.94 -1.75
N VAL A 90 -6.06 -8.02 -2.91
CA VAL A 90 -6.30 -9.30 -3.61
C VAL A 90 -4.99 -9.92 -4.09
N SER A 91 -4.09 -9.14 -4.72
CA SER A 91 -2.77 -9.64 -5.11
C SER A 91 -1.96 -10.14 -3.91
N PHE A 92 -2.16 -9.56 -2.74
CA PHE A 92 -1.48 -9.97 -1.52
C PHE A 92 -2.04 -11.26 -0.92
N ILE A 93 -3.37 -11.46 -0.96
CA ILE A 93 -4.04 -12.70 -0.55
C ILE A 93 -3.71 -13.86 -1.49
N VAL A 94 -3.59 -13.63 -2.81
CA VAL A 94 -3.29 -14.69 -3.77
C VAL A 94 -1.82 -15.13 -3.72
N ALA A 95 -0.92 -14.26 -3.26
CA ALA A 95 0.51 -14.55 -3.20
C ALA A 95 0.94 -15.39 -1.98
N TYR A 96 0.02 -15.66 -1.04
CA TYR A 96 0.26 -16.37 0.23
C TYR A 96 -0.85 -17.38 0.52
#